data_AF-A0A9W8JII4-F1
#
_entry.id   AF-A0A9W8JII4-F1
#
_cell.length_a   1.000
_cell.length_b   1.000
_cell.length_c   1.000
_cell.angle_alpha   90.00
_cell.angle_beta   90.00
_cell.angle_gamma   90.00
#
_symmetry.space_group_name_H-M   'P 1'
#
loop_
_entity.id
_entity.type
_entity.pdbx_description
1 polymer ?
#
loop_
_entity_poly.entity_id
_entity_poly.type
_entity_poly.pdbx_seq_one_letter_code
_entity_poly.pdbx_strand_id
1 'polypeptide(L)'
;MRLDYVLALKIEDFLERRLQTQVFKSGLAKSIHHARVLIRQRHIRVGKQIVNVPSFVVRLDSQKHIDFALTSPYGGGRSGRVKRKRAAAAAKKDAGDDEEEE
;
A
#
# COMPACT_ATOMS: atom_id res chain seq x y z
N MET A 1 31.58 -12.11 10.17
CA MET A 1 31.40 -11.29 8.95
C MET A 1 32.77 -10.79 8.51
N ARG A 2 33.19 -11.05 7.26
CA ARG A 2 34.40 -10.43 6.68
C ARG A 2 34.03 -9.08 6.09
N LEU A 3 34.88 -8.07 6.27
CA LEU A 3 34.65 -6.71 5.78
C LEU A 3 34.64 -6.63 4.24
N ASP A 4 35.34 -7.56 3.59
CA ASP A 4 35.50 -7.63 2.13
C ASP A 4 34.15 -7.67 1.38
N TYR A 5 33.08 -8.20 2.00
CA TYR A 5 31.75 -8.25 1.39
C TYR A 5 31.12 -6.86 1.17
N VAL A 6 31.54 -5.85 1.94
CA VAL A 6 31.03 -4.48 1.76
C VAL A 6 31.51 -3.89 0.43
N LEU A 7 32.72 -4.24 -0.01
CA LEU A 7 33.28 -3.79 -1.29
C LEU A 7 32.62 -4.46 -2.49
N ALA A 8 31.98 -5.61 -2.29
CA ALA A 8 31.28 -6.36 -3.33
C ALA A 8 29.80 -5.95 -3.49
N LEU A 9 29.31 -4.97 -2.73
CA LEU A 9 27.93 -4.50 -2.80
C LEU A 9 27.63 -3.89 -4.18
N LYS A 10 26.50 -4.30 -4.75
CA LYS A 10 26.00 -3.78 -6.02
C LYS A 10 24.80 -2.85 -5.79
N ILE A 11 24.40 -2.14 -6.84
CA ILE A 11 23.26 -1.21 -6.78
C ILE A 11 21.96 -1.97 -6.53
N GLU A 12 21.87 -3.19 -7.05
CA GLU A 12 20.72 -4.07 -6.88
C GLU A 12 20.45 -4.34 -5.40
N ASP A 13 21.48 -4.56 -4.58
CA ASP A 13 21.34 -4.82 -3.14
C ASP A 13 20.59 -3.68 -2.43
N PHE A 14 20.86 -2.43 -2.82
CA PHE A 14 20.15 -1.27 -2.29
C PHE A 14 18.72 -1.15 -2.84
N LEU A 15 18.53 -1.42 -4.14
CA LEU A 15 17.21 -1.39 -4.76
C LEU A 15 16.27 -2.45 -4.16
N GLU A 16 16.81 -3.60 -3.76
CA GLU A 16 16.03 -4.65 -3.10
C GLU A 16 15.56 -4.26 -1.70
N ARG A 17 16.29 -3.40 -0.97
CA ARG A 17 15.89 -2.96 0.38
C ARG A 17 14.86 -1.84 0.39
N ARG A 18 14.49 -1.28 -0.77
CA ARG A 18 13.48 -0.21 -0.85
C ARG A 18 12.10 -0.73 -0.48
N LEU A 19 11.29 0.10 0.19
CA LEU A 19 9.93 -0.24 0.54
C LEU A 19 9.09 -0.62 -0.69
N GLN A 20 9.32 0.04 -1.83
CA GLN A 20 8.64 -0.29 -3.08
C GLN A 20 8.84 -1.75 -3.53
N THR A 21 10.08 -2.24 -3.51
CA THR A 21 10.41 -3.60 -3.93
C THR A 21 10.04 -4.61 -2.86
N GLN A 22 10.22 -4.27 -1.58
CA GLN A 22 9.78 -5.11 -0.46
C GLN A 22 8.27 -5.34 -0.46
N VAL A 23 7.45 -4.30 -0.65
CA VAL A 23 5.98 -4.43 -0.74
C VAL A 23 5.54 -5.32 -1.91
N PHE A 24 6.24 -5.25 -3.05
CA PHE A 24 6.00 -6.13 -4.19
C PHE A 24 6.40 -7.57 -3.89
N LYS A 25 7.60 -7.81 -3.34
CA LYS A 25 8.09 -9.14 -2.94
C LYS A 25 7.23 -9.77 -1.85
N SER A 26 6.64 -8.98 -0.96
CA SER A 26 5.69 -9.43 0.07
C SER A 26 4.29 -9.77 -0.48
N GLY A 27 4.03 -9.59 -1.77
CA GLY A 27 2.76 -9.96 -2.40
C GLY A 27 1.59 -9.00 -2.13
N LEU A 28 1.82 -7.87 -1.45
CA LEU A 28 0.79 -6.87 -1.14
C LEU A 28 0.35 -6.07 -2.38
N ALA A 29 1.16 -6.08 -3.44
CA ALA A 29 0.90 -5.35 -4.68
C ALA A 29 1.13 -6.25 -5.90
N LYS A 30 0.29 -6.06 -6.93
CA LYS A 30 0.39 -6.79 -8.20
C LYS A 30 1.64 -6.46 -9.03
N SER A 31 2.21 -5.27 -8.87
CA SER A 31 3.39 -4.82 -9.62
C SER A 31 4.20 -3.80 -8.81
N ILE A 32 5.44 -3.57 -9.24
CA ILE A 32 6.33 -2.56 -8.65
C ILE A 32 5.74 -1.14 -8.75
N HIS A 33 5.01 -0.84 -9.82
CA HIS A 33 4.33 0.45 -9.99
C HIS A 33 3.09 0.55 -9.10
N HIS A 34 2.34 -0.55 -8.96
CA HIS A 34 1.21 -0.61 -8.04
C HIS A 34 1.66 -0.40 -6.58
N ALA A 35 2.76 -1.04 -6.16
CA ALA A 35 3.35 -0.84 -4.84
C ALA A 35 3.68 0.63 -4.58
N ARG A 36 4.28 1.32 -5.56
CA ARG A 36 4.60 2.76 -5.46
C ARG A 36 3.36 3.61 -5.22
N VAL A 37 2.27 3.34 -5.94
CA VAL A 37 1.00 4.05 -5.79
C VAL A 37 0.40 3.81 -4.40
N LEU A 38 0.36 2.56 -3.94
CA LEU A 38 -0.15 2.22 -2.61
C LEU A 38 0.62 2.94 -1.49
N ILE A 39 1.95 2.98 -1.58
CA ILE A 39 2.80 3.70 -0.63
C ILE A 39 2.47 5.20 -0.66
N ARG A 40 2.47 5.82 -1.86
CA ARG A 40 2.22 7.27 -1.99
C ARG A 40 0.82 7.67 -1.51
N GLN A 41 -0.17 6.82 -1.70
CA GLN A 41 -1.55 7.02 -1.24
C GLN A 41 -1.75 6.68 0.24
N ARG A 42 -0.68 6.40 0.98
CA ARG A 42 -0.68 6.15 2.44
C ARG A 42 -1.42 4.86 2.85
N HIS A 43 -1.40 3.85 1.99
CA HIS A 43 -2.03 2.56 2.28
C HIS A 43 -1.12 1.58 3.03
N ILE A 44 0.20 1.80 3.02
CA ILE A 44 1.18 0.89 3.62
C ILE A 44 1.72 1.45 4.94
N ARG A 45 1.87 0.58 5.93
CA ARG A 45 2.59 0.86 7.19
C ARG A 45 3.80 -0.05 7.33
N VAL A 46 4.80 0.43 8.06
CA VAL A 46 5.93 -0.35 8.55
C VAL A 46 5.87 -0.31 10.07
N GLY A 47 5.55 -1.45 10.69
CA GLY A 47 5.23 -1.51 12.11
C GLY A 47 3.98 -0.69 12.44
N LYS A 48 4.13 0.33 13.27
CA LYS A 48 3.02 1.21 13.68
C LYS A 48 2.89 2.46 12.81
N GLN A 49 3.89 2.78 11.99
CA GLN A 49 3.97 4.05 11.27
C GLN A 49 3.56 3.88 9.81
N ILE A 50 2.72 4.80 9.32
CA ILE A 50 2.40 4.90 7.89
C ILE A 50 3.58 5.56 7.17
N VAL A 51 4.11 4.88 6.15
CA VAL A 51 5.23 5.38 5.35
C VAL A 51 4.74 5.69 3.95
N ASN A 52 4.93 6.93 3.49
CA ASN A 52 4.48 7.41 2.17
C ASN A 52 5.63 7.65 1.17
N VAL A 53 6.84 7.22 1.52
CA VAL A 53 8.06 7.39 0.72
C VAL A 53 8.51 6.03 0.17
N PRO A 54 8.41 5.78 -1.15
CA PRO A 54 8.78 4.49 -1.76
C PRO A 54 10.28 4.17 -1.69
N SER A 55 11.14 5.18 -1.52
CA SER A 55 12.60 5.03 -1.35
C SER A 55 13.01 4.70 0.08
N PHE A 56 12.08 4.53 1.02
CA PHE A 56 12.40 4.15 2.39
C PHE A 56 13.17 2.82 2.41
N VAL A 57 14.34 2.82 3.05
CA VAL A 57 15.17 1.62 3.20
C VAL A 57 14.66 0.82 4.40
N VAL A 58 14.08 -0.34 4.12
CA VAL A 58 13.50 -1.20 5.15
C VAL A 58 14.62 -1.91 5.90
N ARG A 59 14.56 -1.89 7.24
CA ARG A 59 15.45 -2.69 8.11
C ARG A 59 14.95 -4.14 8.23
N LEU A 60 15.84 -5.08 8.48
CA LEU A 60 15.50 -6.51 8.56
C LEU A 60 14.41 -6.79 9.61
N ASP A 61 14.52 -6.16 10.79
CA ASP A 61 13.54 -6.33 11.87
C ASP A 61 12.16 -5.78 11.49
N SER A 62 12.13 -4.67 10.76
CA SER A 62 10.88 -4.01 10.33
C SER A 62 10.22 -4.69 9.13
N GLN A 63 10.95 -5.53 8.39
CA GLN A 63 10.46 -6.18 7.18
C GLN A 63 9.25 -7.08 7.43
N LYS A 64 9.23 -7.79 8.56
CA LYS A 64 8.10 -8.65 8.96
C LYS A 64 6.83 -7.86 9.31
N HIS A 65 6.97 -6.56 9.54
CA HIS A 65 5.91 -5.68 10.00
C HIS A 65 5.38 -4.77 8.89
N ILE A 66 5.59 -5.14 7.63
CA ILE A 66 5.01 -4.44 6.47
C ILE A 66 3.61 -4.97 6.24
N ASP A 67 2.61 -4.10 6.30
CA ASP A 67 1.21 -4.46 6.09
C ASP A 67 0.42 -3.24 5.62
N PHE A 68 -0.85 -3.43 5.28
CA PHE A 68 -1.77 -2.33 5.08
C PHE A 68 -1.98 -1.55 6.39
N ALA A 69 -2.13 -0.24 6.26
CA ALA A 69 -2.50 0.62 7.37
C ALA A 69 -3.92 0.28 7.84
N LEU A 70 -4.15 0.24 9.15
CA LEU A 70 -5.48 -0.01 9.73
C LEU A 70 -6.53 1.02 9.28
N THR A 71 -6.08 2.25 9.01
CA THR A 71 -6.93 3.34 8.50
C THR A 71 -7.19 3.25 6.99
N SER A 72 -6.47 2.38 6.28
CA SER A 72 -6.61 2.20 4.84
C SER A 72 -7.89 1.43 4.53
N PRO A 73 -8.62 1.77 3.45
CA PRO A 73 -9.73 0.95 2.96
C PRO A 73 -9.35 -0.52 2.72
N TYR A 74 -8.08 -0.80 2.41
CA TYR A 74 -7.57 -2.15 2.20
C TYR A 74 -7.21 -2.90 3.50
N GLY A 75 -7.04 -2.18 4.62
CA GLY A 75 -6.70 -2.73 5.93
C GLY A 75 -7.87 -2.77 6.90
N GLY A 76 -9.11 -2.78 6.39
CA GLY A 76 -10.34 -2.77 7.21
C GLY A 76 -10.88 -1.37 7.54
N GLY A 77 -10.25 -0.31 7.05
CA GLY A 77 -10.70 1.07 7.22
C GLY A 77 -11.92 1.42 6.38
N ARG A 78 -12.58 2.54 6.71
CA ARG A 78 -13.75 3.04 5.99
C ARG A 78 -13.41 3.28 4.51
N SER A 79 -14.30 2.83 3.61
CA SER A 79 -14.19 3.08 2.17
C SER A 79 -13.91 4.55 1.85
N GLY A 80 -13.07 4.81 0.83
CA GLY A 80 -12.63 6.16 0.47
C GLY A 80 -13.77 7.10 0.03
N ARG A 81 -13.54 8.41 0.17
CA ARG A 81 -14.55 9.48 -0.08
C ARG A 81 -15.29 9.30 -1.41
N VAL A 82 -14.56 9.11 -2.51
CA VAL A 82 -15.17 8.99 -3.85
C VAL A 82 -15.99 7.71 -3.98
N LYS A 83 -15.50 6.58 -3.45
CA LYS A 83 -16.27 5.31 -3.43
C LYS A 83 -17.58 5.47 -2.65
N ARG A 84 -17.54 6.14 -1.50
CA ARG A 84 -18.76 6.42 -0.70
C ARG A 84 -19.72 7.35 -1.43
N LYS A 85 -19.22 8.42 -2.06
CA LYS A 85 -20.06 9.35 -2.83
C LYS A 85 -20.75 8.64 -4.01
N ARG A 86 -20.01 7.77 -4.72
CA ARG A 86 -20.56 6.97 -5.82
C ARG A 86 -21.59 5.94 -5.35
N ALA A 87 -21.32 5.24 -4.25
CA ALA A 87 -22.29 4.29 -3.67
C ALA A 87 -23.58 4.98 -3.22
N ALA A 88 -23.48 6.15 -2.57
CA ALA A 88 -24.66 6.93 -2.18
C ALA A 88 -25.45 7.46 -3.40
N ALA A 89 -24.76 7.86 -4.47
CA ALA A 89 -25.42 8.26 -5.71
C ALA A 89 -26.11 7.10 -6.43
N ALA A 90 -25.52 5.90 -6.38
CA ALA A 90 -26.13 4.68 -6.93
C ALA A 90 -27.38 4.27 -6.13
N ALA A 91 -27.30 4.25 -4.80
CA ALA A 91 -28.45 3.93 -3.94
C ALA A 91 -29.63 4.91 -4.11
N LYS A 92 -29.35 6.18 -4.39
CA LYS A 92 -30.39 7.18 -4.72
C LYS A 92 -31.01 6.98 -6.11
N LYS A 93 -30.29 6.36 -7.04
CA LYS A 93 -30.85 6.04 -8.35
C LYS A 93 -31.79 4.85 -8.26
N ASP A 94 -31.39 3.76 -7.60
CA ASP A 94 -32.28 2.60 -7.37
C ASP A 94 -33.58 3.04 -6.70
N ALA A 95 -33.50 3.84 -5.62
CA ALA A 95 -34.69 4.28 -4.91
C ALA A 95 -35.61 5.22 -5.71
N GLY A 96 -35.10 5.88 -6.76
CA GLY A 96 -35.93 6.71 -7.64
C GLY A 96 -36.55 5.92 -8.79
N ASP A 97 -35.93 4.80 -9.18
CA ASP A 97 -36.46 3.88 -10.20
C ASP A 97 -37.62 3.06 -9.60
N ASP A 98 -37.47 2.60 -8.35
CA ASP A 98 -38.53 1.90 -7.60
C ASP A 98 -39.77 2.81 -7.33
N GLU A 99 -39.59 4.13 -7.23
CA GLU A 99 -40.69 5.11 -7.06
C GLU A 99 -41.36 5.52 -8.39
N GLU A 100 -40.72 5.28 -9.55
CA GLU A 100 -41.29 5.55 -10.88
C GLU A 100 -42.03 4.33 -11.48
N GLU A 101 -41.76 3.11 -10.97
CA GLU A 101 -42.45 1.87 -11.38
C GLU A 101 -43.72 1.55 -10.55
N GLU A 102 -44.05 2.31 -9.50
CA GLU A 102 -45.29 2.24 -8.71
C GLU A 102 -46.30 3.35 -9.08
#